data_AF-A0A844ZZN4-F1
#
_entry.id   AF-A0A844ZZN4-F1
#
_cell.length_a   1.000
_cell.length_b   1.000
_cell.length_c   1.000
_cell.angle_alpha   90.00
_cell.angle_beta   90.00
_cell.angle_gamma   90.00
#
_symmetry.space_group_name_H-M   'P 1'
#
loop_
_entity.id
_entity.type
_entity.pdbx_description
1 polymer ?
#
loop_
_entity_poly.entity_id
_entity_poly.type
_entity_poly.pdbx_seq_one_letter_code
_entity_poly.pdbx_strand_id
1 'polypeptide(L)'
;MSSAINGPREREAAVGVSARPLAVLPVRLHAEGRVFDGTGGAEIRAAAFAVTELPVAPLPGGFNGEVYAAAGYVAGDFATPFVDGQVRVTRTITQAGSFRLEAGGGSWGGAQRGTGRVDVGPTVAASFPIGSVNARLSADYRIRIAGNAEPADGPAITLSAGF
;
A
#
# COMPACT_ATOMS: atom_id res chain seq x y z
N MET A 1 9.61 1.15 -10.58
CA MET A 1 10.40 2.39 -10.59
C MET A 1 9.54 3.47 -9.96
N SER A 2 9.92 3.95 -8.78
CA SER A 2 9.38 5.20 -8.23
C SER A 2 10.43 6.28 -8.48
N SER A 3 10.03 7.45 -8.99
CA SER A 3 10.91 8.61 -9.19
C SER A 3 10.23 9.81 -8.55
N ALA A 4 10.90 10.47 -7.60
CA ALA A 4 10.47 11.77 -7.11
C ALA A 4 10.60 12.80 -8.25
N ILE A 5 9.60 13.67 -8.42
CA ILE A 5 9.56 14.68 -9.49
C ILE A 5 10.48 15.89 -9.19
N ASN A 6 11.03 16.01 -7.98
CA ASN A 6 11.95 17.11 -7.60
C ASN A 6 12.90 16.73 -6.43
N GLY A 7 13.64 15.63 -6.57
CA GLY A 7 14.72 15.25 -5.65
C GLY A 7 15.94 14.74 -6.41
N PRO A 8 17.13 14.61 -5.78
CA PRO A 8 18.28 13.96 -6.42
C PRO A 8 17.83 12.62 -7.01
N ARG A 9 18.30 12.27 -8.22
CA ARG A 9 17.90 11.06 -8.95
C ARG A 9 18.45 9.81 -8.24
N GLU A 10 17.86 9.48 -7.12
CA GLU A 10 18.05 8.22 -6.41
C GLU A 10 17.39 7.13 -7.25
N ARG A 11 18.16 6.11 -7.61
CA ARG A 11 17.67 4.97 -8.39
C ARG A 11 17.59 3.76 -7.47
N GLU A 12 16.39 3.24 -7.32
CA GLU A 12 16.17 1.98 -6.59
C GLU A 12 15.72 0.89 -7.56
N ALA A 13 16.35 -0.28 -7.47
CA ALA A 13 15.93 -1.50 -8.15
C ALA A 13 15.73 -2.60 -7.10
N ALA A 14 14.68 -3.40 -7.24
CA ALA A 14 14.38 -4.48 -6.31
C ALA A 14 14.03 -5.77 -7.05
N VAL A 15 14.49 -6.90 -6.51
CA VAL A 15 14.12 -8.25 -6.96
C VAL A 15 13.69 -9.04 -5.73
N GLY A 16 12.56 -9.74 -5.82
CA GLY A 16 12.04 -10.50 -4.70
C GLY A 16 11.24 -11.72 -5.12
N VAL A 17 11.04 -12.60 -4.15
CA VAL A 17 10.20 -13.80 -4.25
C VAL A 17 9.06 -13.68 -3.24
N SER A 18 7.94 -14.35 -3.54
CA SER A 18 6.82 -14.40 -2.62
C SER A 18 6.17 -15.78 -2.63
N ALA A 19 5.61 -16.17 -1.49
CA ALA A 19 4.92 -17.45 -1.32
C ALA A 19 3.78 -17.33 -0.31
N ARG A 20 2.80 -18.21 -0.42
CA ARG A 20 1.76 -18.44 0.59
C ARG A 20 2.05 -19.79 1.26
N PRO A 21 2.85 -19.86 2.34
CA PRO A 21 3.31 -21.12 2.88
C PRO A 21 2.15 -21.96 3.44
N LEU A 22 1.13 -21.29 3.98
CA LEU A 22 -0.06 -21.89 4.55
C LEU A 22 -1.28 -21.41 3.76
N ALA A 23 -1.88 -22.29 2.96
CA ALA A 23 -3.02 -21.95 2.11
C ALA A 23 -4.26 -21.49 2.89
N VAL A 24 -4.38 -21.89 4.17
CA VAL A 24 -5.48 -21.50 5.06
C VAL A 24 -5.35 -20.07 5.60
N LEU A 25 -4.13 -19.53 5.64
CA LEU A 25 -3.91 -18.17 6.13
C LEU A 25 -3.93 -17.20 4.95
N PRO A 26 -4.71 -16.11 5.03
CA PRO A 26 -4.70 -15.06 4.02
C PRO A 26 -3.47 -14.18 4.20
N VAL A 27 -2.28 -14.78 4.15
CA VAL A 27 -0.99 -14.11 4.36
C VAL A 27 0.00 -14.60 3.31
N ARG A 28 0.68 -13.64 2.67
CA ARG A 28 1.80 -13.90 1.76
C ARG A 28 3.09 -13.42 2.39
N LEU A 29 4.12 -14.25 2.32
CA LEU A 29 5.47 -13.88 2.72
C LEU A 29 6.25 -13.41 1.50
N HIS A 30 7.07 -12.39 1.72
CA HIS A 30 7.93 -11.78 0.73
C HIS A 30 9.36 -11.70 1.25
N ALA A 31 10.31 -11.92 0.36
CA ALA A 31 11.71 -11.63 0.58
C ALA A 31 12.25 -10.89 -0.65
N GLU A 32 12.93 -9.77 -0.44
CA GLU A 32 13.43 -8.90 -1.50
C GLU A 32 14.85 -8.42 -1.22
N GLY A 33 15.63 -8.26 -2.30
CA GLY A 33 16.88 -7.53 -2.31
C GLY A 33 16.71 -6.25 -3.12
N ARG A 34 17.08 -5.12 -2.52
CA ARG A 34 17.01 -3.77 -3.07
C ARG A 34 18.42 -3.25 -3.30
N VAL A 35 18.67 -2.65 -4.44
CA VAL A 35 19.87 -1.90 -4.77
C VAL A 35 19.48 -0.44 -4.87
N PHE A 36 20.08 0.39 -4.02
CA PHE A 36 19.88 1.82 -3.99
C PHE A 36 21.15 2.51 -4.47
N ASP A 37 21.03 3.30 -5.53
CA ASP A 37 22.11 4.10 -6.11
C ASP A 37 21.81 5.59 -5.84
N GLY A 38 22.55 6.16 -4.88
CA GLY A 38 22.39 7.53 -4.40
C GLY A 38 23.73 8.27 -4.27
N THR A 39 23.69 9.48 -3.72
CA THR A 39 24.87 10.39 -3.64
C THR A 39 26.04 9.86 -2.79
N GLY A 40 25.83 8.83 -1.97
CA GLY A 40 26.84 8.19 -1.12
C GLY A 40 27.39 6.85 -1.65
N GLY A 41 26.97 6.41 -2.84
CA GLY A 41 27.33 5.10 -3.41
C GLY A 41 26.17 4.11 -3.47
N ALA A 42 26.44 2.92 -4.02
CA ALA A 42 25.45 1.86 -4.15
C ALA A 42 25.33 1.05 -2.84
N GLU A 43 24.14 0.98 -2.26
CA GLU A 43 23.84 0.18 -1.07
C GLU A 43 22.90 -0.98 -1.45
N ILE A 44 23.18 -2.17 -0.89
CA ILE A 44 22.30 -3.33 -1.01
C ILE A 44 21.55 -3.51 0.32
N ARG A 45 20.22 -3.52 0.25
CA ARG A 45 19.35 -3.77 1.41
C ARG A 45 18.51 -5.01 1.16
N ALA A 46 18.43 -5.89 2.14
CA ALA A 46 17.50 -7.01 2.09
C ALA A 46 16.26 -6.68 2.93
N ALA A 47 15.09 -7.15 2.53
CA ALA A 47 13.91 -7.08 3.37
C ALA A 47 13.12 -8.39 3.34
N ALA A 48 12.50 -8.71 4.47
CA ALA A 48 11.57 -9.84 4.59
C ALA A 48 10.31 -9.33 5.30
N PHE A 49 9.15 -9.62 4.72
CA PHE A 49 7.88 -9.10 5.24
C PHE A 49 6.70 -10.02 4.92
N ALA A 50 5.64 -9.87 5.69
CA ALA A 50 4.37 -10.55 5.49
C ALA A 50 3.29 -9.52 5.14
N VAL A 51 2.37 -9.89 4.27
CA VAL A 51 1.24 -9.05 3.84
C VAL A 51 -0.05 -9.86 3.94
N THR A 52 -1.12 -9.23 4.42
CA THR A 52 -2.45 -9.82 4.43
C THR A 52 -3.09 -9.79 3.04
N GLU A 53 -3.76 -10.88 2.66
CA GLU A 53 -4.57 -10.99 1.44
C GLU A 53 -6.04 -11.21 1.82
N LEU A 54 -6.59 -10.27 2.57
CA LEU A 54 -7.98 -10.33 3.02
C LEU A 54 -8.93 -9.94 1.89
N PRO A 55 -10.02 -10.71 1.66
CA PRO A 55 -11.05 -10.30 0.71
C PRO A 55 -11.80 -9.08 1.23
N VAL A 56 -12.43 -8.34 0.32
CA VAL A 56 -13.39 -7.31 0.69
C VAL A 56 -14.57 -7.96 1.42
N ALA A 57 -14.89 -7.46 2.61
CA ALA A 57 -15.95 -7.97 3.46
C ALA A 57 -17.23 -7.13 3.29
N PRO A 58 -18.40 -7.73 3.04
CA PRO A 58 -19.66 -6.98 3.06
C PRO A 58 -19.98 -6.53 4.50
N LEU A 59 -20.44 -5.29 4.64
CA LEU A 59 -20.84 -4.67 5.90
C LEU A 59 -22.34 -4.27 5.85
N PRO A 60 -23.00 -4.13 7.01
CA PRO A 60 -24.38 -3.65 7.06
C PRO A 60 -24.56 -2.31 6.33
N GLY A 61 -25.76 -2.05 5.79
CA GLY A 61 -26.06 -0.79 5.10
C GLY A 61 -25.50 -0.68 3.67
N GLY A 62 -25.05 -1.80 3.08
CA GLY A 62 -24.49 -1.83 1.73
C GLY A 62 -23.06 -1.28 1.64
N PHE A 63 -22.36 -1.24 2.78
CA PHE A 63 -20.95 -0.89 2.85
C PHE A 63 -20.07 -2.11 2.57
N ASN A 64 -18.84 -1.86 2.18
CA ASN A 64 -17.78 -2.83 1.94
C ASN A 64 -16.58 -2.43 2.80
N GLY A 65 -16.01 -3.39 3.52
CA GLY A 65 -14.80 -3.25 4.32
C GLY A 65 -13.59 -3.85 3.62
N GLU A 66 -12.49 -3.12 3.57
CA GLU A 66 -11.20 -3.57 3.07
C GLU A 66 -10.15 -3.37 4.16
N VAL A 67 -9.34 -4.40 4.42
CA VAL A 67 -8.26 -4.35 5.39
C VAL A 67 -6.99 -4.86 4.74
N TYR A 68 -5.91 -4.12 4.92
CA TYR A 68 -4.57 -4.54 4.53
C TYR A 68 -3.60 -4.22 5.67
N ALA A 69 -2.70 -5.13 5.93
CA ALA A 69 -1.58 -4.94 6.84
C ALA A 69 -0.33 -5.61 6.28
N ALA A 70 0.81 -4.97 6.48
CA ALA A 70 2.13 -5.48 6.20
C ALA A 70 3.04 -5.26 7.40
N ALA A 71 3.92 -6.23 7.67
CA ALA A 71 4.93 -6.09 8.70
C ALA A 71 6.17 -6.86 8.32
N GLY A 72 7.33 -6.33 8.67
CA GLY A 72 8.58 -6.97 8.30
C GLY A 72 9.80 -6.29 8.86
N TYR A 73 10.93 -6.63 8.26
CA TYR A 73 12.24 -6.16 8.65
C TYR A 73 13.06 -5.82 7.41
N VAL A 74 13.68 -4.64 7.43
CA VAL A 74 14.70 -4.23 6.46
C VAL A 74 16.06 -4.41 7.13
N ALA A 75 16.98 -5.09 6.46
CA ALA A 75 18.37 -5.28 6.86
C ALA A 75 19.30 -4.33 6.08
N GLY A 76 20.51 -4.13 6.60
CA GLY A 76 21.48 -3.16 6.09
C GLY A 76 21.94 -2.22 7.22
N ASP A 77 22.58 -1.11 6.86
CA ASP A 77 23.15 -0.17 7.84
C ASP A 77 22.08 0.53 8.71
N PHE A 78 20.84 0.60 8.20
CA PHE A 78 19.68 1.16 8.89
C PHE A 78 18.63 0.11 9.21
N ALA A 79 19.08 -1.04 9.72
CA ALA A 79 18.20 -2.17 9.94
C ALA A 79 17.04 -1.83 10.90
N THR A 80 15.81 -2.02 10.41
CA THR A 80 14.61 -1.59 11.11
C THR A 80 13.45 -2.56 10.90
N PRO A 81 12.70 -2.89 11.95
CA PRO A 81 11.36 -3.41 11.76
C PRO A 81 10.47 -2.31 11.18
N PHE A 82 9.43 -2.72 10.46
CA PHE A 82 8.37 -1.83 10.01
C PHE A 82 7.01 -2.48 10.11
N VAL A 83 5.99 -1.64 10.19
CA VAL A 83 4.59 -2.00 10.05
C VAL A 83 3.91 -0.98 9.15
N ASP A 84 2.95 -1.42 8.36
CA ASP A 84 2.10 -0.60 7.51
C ASP A 84 0.70 -1.21 7.47
N GLY A 85 -0.32 -0.39 7.30
CA GLY A 85 -1.69 -0.87 7.31
C GLY A 85 -2.68 0.17 6.87
N GLN A 86 -3.82 -0.35 6.43
CA GLN A 86 -4.96 0.46 6.04
C GLN A 86 -6.28 -0.28 6.29
N VAL A 87 -7.30 0.51 6.60
CA VAL A 87 -8.68 0.06 6.67
C VAL A 87 -9.52 1.04 5.85
N ARG A 88 -10.36 0.53 4.96
CA ARG A 88 -11.33 1.32 4.19
C ARG A 88 -12.73 0.79 4.39
N VAL A 89 -13.69 1.71 4.47
CA VAL A 89 -15.11 1.42 4.43
C VAL A 89 -15.73 2.26 3.32
N THR A 90 -16.24 1.59 2.29
CA THR A 90 -16.78 2.23 1.09
C THR A 90 -18.18 1.75 0.79
N ARG A 91 -18.90 2.49 -0.04
CA ARG A 91 -20.18 2.10 -0.62
C ARG A 91 -20.12 2.28 -2.13
N THR A 92 -20.73 1.34 -2.87
CA THR A 92 -20.91 1.51 -4.31
C THR A 92 -21.81 2.70 -4.58
N ILE A 93 -21.31 3.66 -5.35
CA ILE A 93 -22.03 4.85 -5.79
C ILE A 93 -22.73 4.59 -7.12
N THR A 94 -22.04 3.95 -8.05
CA THR A 94 -22.61 3.52 -9.33
C THR A 94 -21.92 2.27 -9.84
N GLN A 95 -22.67 1.44 -10.56
CA GLN A 95 -22.16 0.26 -11.22
C GLN A 95 -22.82 0.14 -12.59
N ALA A 96 -22.00 0.03 -13.64
CA ALA A 96 -22.43 -0.08 -15.02
C ALA A 96 -21.61 -1.17 -15.72
N GLY A 97 -22.22 -2.34 -15.93
CA GLY A 97 -21.50 -3.52 -16.40
C GLY A 97 -20.34 -3.88 -15.47
N SER A 98 -19.13 -3.94 -16.02
CA SER A 98 -17.89 -4.22 -15.29
C SER A 98 -17.23 -2.98 -14.66
N PHE A 99 -17.77 -1.79 -14.89
CA PHE A 99 -17.33 -0.57 -14.22
C PHE A 99 -18.03 -0.43 -12.86
N ARG A 100 -17.25 -0.13 -11.81
CA ARG A 100 -17.75 0.12 -10.46
C ARG A 100 -17.07 1.35 -9.87
N LEU A 101 -17.86 2.28 -9.38
CA LEU A 101 -17.38 3.43 -8.61
C LEU A 101 -17.84 3.31 -7.17
N GLU A 102 -16.91 3.48 -6.24
CA GLU A 102 -17.12 3.40 -4.80
C GLU A 102 -16.55 4.63 -4.12
N ALA A 103 -17.16 5.05 -3.01
CA ALA A 103 -16.67 6.14 -2.19
C ALA A 103 -16.89 5.85 -0.70
N GLY A 104 -16.07 6.45 0.15
CA GLY A 104 -16.20 6.30 1.59
C GLY A 104 -15.04 6.94 2.33
N GLY A 105 -14.61 6.30 3.42
CA GLY A 105 -13.52 6.76 4.26
C GLY A 105 -12.52 5.66 4.56
N GLY A 106 -11.32 6.06 4.94
CA GLY A 106 -10.27 5.15 5.35
C GLY A 106 -9.42 5.69 6.48
N SER A 107 -8.62 4.78 7.02
CA SER A 107 -7.49 5.08 7.88
C SER A 107 -6.26 4.35 7.34
N TRP A 108 -5.11 4.99 7.49
CA TRP A 108 -3.82 4.48 7.07
C TRP A 108 -2.84 4.68 8.20
N GLY A 109 -1.87 3.79 8.35
CA GLY A 109 -0.85 3.97 9.34
C GLY A 109 0.35 3.11 9.07
N GLY A 110 1.52 3.67 9.35
CA GLY A 110 2.78 2.97 9.20
C GLY A 110 3.82 3.51 10.16
N ALA A 111 4.74 2.65 10.55
CA ALA A 111 5.83 3.01 11.45
C ALA A 111 7.09 2.19 11.13
N GLN A 112 8.23 2.86 11.24
CA GLN A 112 9.56 2.28 11.25
C GLN A 112 10.38 3.00 12.33
N ARG A 113 11.64 2.60 12.55
CA ARG A 113 12.48 3.21 13.59
C ARG A 113 12.55 4.73 13.42
N GLY A 114 12.07 5.46 14.44
CA GLY A 114 12.16 6.92 14.53
C GLY A 114 11.11 7.71 13.74
N THR A 115 10.25 7.04 12.95
CA THR A 115 9.23 7.74 12.17
C THR A 115 7.97 6.89 12.00
N GLY A 116 6.82 7.53 12.12
CA GLY A 116 5.54 6.90 11.90
C GLY A 116 4.45 7.92 11.66
N ARG A 117 3.31 7.46 11.17
CA ARG A 117 2.12 8.28 10.96
C ARG A 117 0.85 7.46 11.03
N VAL A 118 -0.23 8.13 11.39
CA VAL A 118 -1.61 7.66 11.23
C VAL A 118 -2.41 8.75 10.54
N ASP A 119 -3.11 8.37 9.49
CA ASP A 119 -3.95 9.24 8.69
C ASP A 119 -5.38 8.74 8.65
N VAL A 120 -6.31 9.66 8.45
CA VAL A 120 -7.71 9.36 8.13
C VAL A 120 -8.18 10.26 7.00
N GLY A 121 -9.25 9.88 6.32
CA GLY A 121 -9.84 10.76 5.31
C GLY A 121 -10.70 10.06 4.27
N PRO A 122 -11.23 10.83 3.31
CA PRO A 122 -12.08 10.30 2.27
C PRO A 122 -11.29 9.49 1.24
N THR A 123 -11.98 8.53 0.63
CA THR A 123 -11.48 7.71 -0.48
C THR A 123 -12.54 7.57 -1.56
N VAL A 124 -12.11 7.58 -2.82
CA VAL A 124 -12.91 7.21 -3.99
C VAL A 124 -12.12 6.21 -4.80
N ALA A 125 -12.78 5.14 -5.25
CA ALA A 125 -12.16 4.11 -6.05
C ALA A 125 -13.04 3.72 -7.25
N ALA A 126 -12.40 3.54 -8.39
CA ALA A 126 -13.01 3.02 -9.60
C ALA A 126 -12.34 1.69 -9.98
N SER A 127 -13.14 0.66 -10.21
CA SER A 127 -12.70 -0.63 -10.73
C SER A 127 -13.26 -0.85 -12.13
N PHE A 128 -12.42 -1.27 -13.06
CA PHE A 128 -12.76 -1.42 -14.47
C PHE A 128 -11.86 -2.44 -15.17
N PRO A 129 -12.35 -3.13 -16.21
CA PRO A 129 -11.53 -4.05 -16.99
C PRO A 129 -10.57 -3.29 -17.92
N ILE A 130 -9.35 -3.82 -18.08
CA ILE A 130 -8.39 -3.42 -19.11
C ILE A 130 -7.96 -4.71 -19.83
N GLY A 131 -8.52 -4.98 -21.01
CA GLY A 131 -8.30 -6.25 -21.69
C GLY A 131 -8.79 -7.43 -20.85
N SER A 132 -7.89 -8.35 -20.48
CA SER A 132 -8.21 -9.51 -19.65
C SER A 132 -8.02 -9.30 -18.14
N VAL A 133 -7.51 -8.13 -17.72
CA VAL A 133 -7.22 -7.85 -16.30
C VAL A 133 -8.20 -6.85 -15.72
N ASN A 134 -8.45 -6.93 -14.41
CA ASN A 134 -9.22 -5.91 -13.69
C ASN A 134 -8.27 -4.88 -13.08
N ALA A 135 -8.48 -3.62 -13.41
CA ALA A 135 -7.76 -2.49 -12.83
C ALA A 135 -8.59 -1.82 -11.75
N ARG A 136 -7.89 -1.21 -10.79
CA ARG A 136 -8.48 -0.35 -9.76
C ARG A 136 -7.64 0.91 -9.61
N LEU A 137 -8.29 2.05 -9.82
CA LEU A 137 -7.77 3.38 -9.53
C LEU A 137 -8.41 3.89 -8.25
N SER A 138 -7.61 4.39 -7.31
CA SER A 138 -8.09 5.01 -6.08
C SER A 138 -7.45 6.36 -5.88
N ALA A 139 -8.23 7.28 -5.33
CA ALA A 139 -7.80 8.60 -4.90
C ALA A 139 -8.24 8.79 -3.44
N ASP A 140 -7.24 8.99 -2.58
CA ASP A 140 -7.41 9.23 -1.14
C ASP A 140 -6.97 10.66 -0.83
N TYR A 141 -7.64 11.31 0.12
CA TYR A 141 -7.10 12.51 0.76
C TYR A 141 -6.75 12.19 2.20
N ARG A 142 -5.46 12.17 2.52
CA ARG A 142 -4.97 11.70 3.82
C ARG A 142 -4.69 12.89 4.73
N ILE A 143 -5.39 12.94 5.85
CA ILE A 143 -5.22 13.92 6.90
C ILE A 143 -4.49 13.25 8.06
N ARG A 144 -3.30 13.74 8.39
CA ARG A 144 -2.46 13.15 9.43
C ARG A 144 -2.97 13.54 10.81
N ILE A 145 -3.36 12.54 11.60
CA ILE A 145 -3.88 12.72 12.96
C ILE A 145 -2.85 12.38 14.03
N ALA A 146 -1.81 11.62 13.70
CA ALA A 146 -0.72 11.31 14.61
C ALA A 146 0.59 11.03 13.87
N GLY A 147 1.71 11.20 14.58
CA GLY A 147 3.06 10.91 14.08
C GLY A 147 3.73 12.09 13.38
N ASN A 148 4.90 11.82 12.83
CA ASN A 148 5.87 12.80 12.35
C ASN A 148 6.34 12.55 10.91
N ALA A 149 5.95 11.44 10.27
CA ALA A 149 6.39 11.14 8.91
C ALA A 149 5.81 12.13 7.89
N GLU A 150 6.69 12.72 7.08
CA GLU A 150 6.33 13.65 6.00
C GLU A 150 5.85 12.92 4.72
N PRO A 151 5.11 13.60 3.82
CA PRO A 151 4.51 14.94 3.97
C PRO A 151 3.37 14.95 5.00
N ALA A 152 2.85 16.12 5.39
CA ALA A 152 1.75 16.20 6.37
C ALA A 152 0.42 15.68 5.76
N ASP A 153 -0.43 16.56 5.27
CA ASP A 153 -1.68 16.18 4.62
C ASP A 153 -1.50 16.17 3.11
N GLY A 154 -2.22 15.30 2.40
CA GLY A 154 -2.15 15.34 0.95
C GLY A 154 -2.93 14.27 0.21
N PRO A 155 -3.07 14.45 -1.11
CA PRO A 155 -3.68 13.46 -1.97
C PRO A 155 -2.74 12.28 -2.21
N ALA A 156 -3.30 11.07 -2.26
CA ALA A 156 -2.62 9.88 -2.71
C ALA A 156 -3.44 9.22 -3.83
N ILE A 157 -2.77 8.88 -4.94
CA ILE A 157 -3.39 8.17 -6.06
C ILE A 157 -2.71 6.82 -6.20
N THR A 158 -3.50 5.75 -6.24
CA THR A 158 -3.00 4.38 -6.42
C THR A 158 -3.71 3.72 -7.58
N LEU A 159 -2.94 3.21 -8.54
CA LEU A 159 -3.40 2.38 -9.65
C LEU A 159 -2.85 0.96 -9.46
N SER A 160 -3.73 -0.02 -9.51
CA SER A 160 -3.40 -1.44 -9.42
C SER A 160 -4.11 -2.23 -10.52
N ALA A 161 -3.54 -3.35 -10.93
CA ALA A 161 -4.15 -4.29 -11.85
C ALA A 161 -3.86 -5.72 -11.38
N GLY A 162 -4.89 -6.57 -11.34
CA GLY A 162 -4.79 -7.98 -10.97
C GLY A 162 -4.97 -8.89 -12.18
N PHE A 163 -4.18 -9.96 -12.24
CA PHE A 163 -4.23 -11.02 -13.25
C PHE A 163 -4.87 -12.29 -12.70
#